data_AF-A0A6A6EX18-F1
#
_entry.id   AF-A0A6A6EX18-F1
#
_cell.length_a   1.000
_cell.length_b   1.000
_cell.length_c   1.000
_cell.angle_alpha   90.00
_cell.angle_beta   90.00
_cell.angle_gamma   90.00
#
_symmetry.space_group_name_H-M   'P 1'
#
loop_
_entity.id
_entity.type
_entity.pdbx_description
1 polymer ?
#
loop_
_entity_poly.entity_id
_entity_poly.type
_entity_poly.pdbx_seq_one_letter_code
_entity_poly.pdbx_strand_id
1 'polypeptide(L)'
;MYTREMFQPNAGARDNPGLLDEALQSVPLGRIYDEAQAEIGYQASVIRASLRWFKRDFFSCINNPRCAKCTMPTIGRGMVAPLPDEQSRGASKTELYERSNPRIRNRWINVDVCEEARDSPLLYTEGWVMRHSYCIAFSADGCTDVTRRCDEDVLLHTLDEIRDLRRQHMSKTEQELLHAEDKRKAAELRDYQVQSLVSGLPMMNVD
;
A
#
# COMPACT_ATOMS: atom_id res chain seq x y z
N MET A 1 13.17 19.86 21.78
CA MET A 1 11.70 19.69 21.90
C MET A 1 11.25 18.85 20.73
N TYR A 2 11.10 17.54 20.94
CA TYR A 2 10.64 16.62 19.90
C TYR A 2 9.11 16.59 19.94
N THR A 3 8.47 17.12 18.90
CA THR A 3 7.03 16.99 18.71
C THR A 3 6.71 15.54 18.40
N ARG A 4 6.10 14.89 19.40
CA ARG A 4 5.48 13.58 19.38
C ARG A 4 4.22 13.63 18.51
N GLU A 5 4.37 13.76 17.20
CA GLU A 5 3.33 13.34 16.27
C GLU A 5 3.66 11.91 15.85
N MET A 6 3.37 10.98 16.77
CA MET A 6 3.20 9.58 16.39
C MET A 6 2.13 9.55 15.31
N PHE A 7 2.54 9.19 14.11
CA PHE A 7 1.71 8.65 13.05
C PHE A 7 0.70 7.69 13.71
N GLN A 8 -0.54 8.13 13.95
CA GLN A 8 -1.59 7.25 14.44
C GLN A 8 -2.00 6.39 13.25
N PRO A 9 -1.62 5.10 13.19
CA PRO A 9 -2.23 4.24 12.21
C PRO A 9 -3.69 4.12 12.64
N ASN A 10 -4.63 4.39 11.74
CA ASN A 10 -6.08 4.26 11.93
C ASN A 10 -6.52 2.80 12.21
N ALA A 11 -5.88 2.09 13.15
CA ALA A 11 -6.21 0.73 13.54
C ALA A 11 -7.63 0.67 14.12
N GLY A 12 -7.98 1.63 14.98
CA GLY A 12 -9.34 1.71 15.55
C GLY A 12 -10.46 1.98 14.54
N ALA A 13 -10.15 2.52 13.35
CA ALA A 13 -11.15 2.70 12.30
C ALA A 13 -11.42 1.39 11.53
N ARG A 14 -10.42 0.51 11.39
CA ARG A 14 -10.56 -0.79 10.72
C ARG A 14 -11.38 -1.77 11.54
N ASP A 15 -11.26 -1.67 12.87
CA ASP A 15 -11.96 -2.54 13.82
C ASP A 15 -13.32 -1.95 14.26
N ASN A 16 -13.74 -0.82 13.69
CA ASN A 16 -15.03 -0.20 13.99
C ASN A 16 -16.15 -0.93 13.22
N PRO A 17 -17.09 -1.60 13.93
CA PRO A 17 -18.13 -2.39 13.28
C PRO A 17 -19.07 -1.54 12.40
N GLY A 18 -19.33 -0.28 12.76
CA GLY A 18 -20.19 0.60 11.95
C GLY A 18 -19.55 0.99 10.62
N LEU A 19 -18.24 1.25 10.60
CA LEU A 19 -17.50 1.53 9.36
C LEU A 19 -17.33 0.26 8.50
N LEU A 20 -17.21 -0.90 9.16
CA LEU A 20 -17.15 -2.19 8.48
C LEU A 20 -18.48 -2.49 7.77
N ASP A 21 -19.61 -2.27 8.45
CA ASP A 21 -20.94 -2.48 7.87
C ASP A 21 -21.19 -1.56 6.67
N GLU A 22 -20.79 -0.29 6.76
CA GLU A 22 -20.88 0.65 5.65
C GLU A 22 -20.00 0.22 4.46
N ALA A 23 -18.77 -0.21 4.73
CA ALA A 23 -17.89 -0.72 3.70
C ALA A 23 -18.48 -1.96 3.00
N LEU A 24 -19.04 -2.91 3.77
CA LEU A 24 -19.63 -4.14 3.24
C LEU A 24 -20.82 -3.88 2.29
N GLN A 25 -21.56 -2.79 2.46
CA GLN A 25 -22.65 -2.42 1.54
C GLN A 25 -22.14 -2.11 0.13
N SER A 26 -20.90 -1.64 0.00
CA SER A 26 -20.29 -1.32 -1.29
C SER A 26 -19.65 -2.53 -1.98
N VAL A 27 -19.41 -3.63 -1.24
CA VAL A 27 -18.70 -4.82 -1.73
C VAL A 27 -19.70 -5.81 -2.33
N PRO A 28 -19.56 -6.22 -3.61
CA PRO A 28 -20.45 -7.20 -4.23
C PRO A 28 -20.08 -8.63 -3.81
N LEU A 29 -20.33 -8.96 -2.55
CA LEU A 29 -19.92 -10.22 -1.93
C LEU A 29 -20.38 -11.45 -2.72
N GLY A 30 -21.63 -11.47 -3.21
CA GLY A 30 -22.15 -12.59 -4.01
C GLY A 30 -21.29 -12.88 -5.25
N ARG A 31 -20.97 -11.84 -6.03
CA ARG A 31 -20.09 -11.96 -7.21
C ARG A 31 -18.69 -12.41 -6.83
N ILE A 32 -18.13 -11.89 -5.74
CA ILE A 32 -16.79 -12.28 -5.26
C ILE A 32 -16.75 -13.76 -4.88
N TYR A 33 -17.79 -14.26 -4.19
CA TYR A 33 -17.89 -15.67 -3.81
C TYR A 33 -18.10 -16.58 -5.03
N ASP A 34 -18.91 -16.16 -6.01
CA ASP A 34 -19.13 -16.92 -7.24
C ASP A 34 -17.86 -17.01 -8.11
N GLU A 35 -17.03 -15.96 -8.13
CA GLU A 35 -15.75 -15.92 -8.85
C GLU A 35 -14.59 -16.63 -8.13
N ALA A 36 -14.79 -17.07 -6.88
CA ALA A 36 -13.74 -17.69 -6.06
C ALA A 36 -13.52 -19.16 -6.46
N GLN A 37 -12.53 -19.41 -7.32
CA GLN A 37 -12.14 -20.75 -7.77
C GLN A 37 -11.28 -21.50 -6.74
N ALA A 38 -11.60 -22.73 -6.35
CA ALA A 38 -10.97 -23.43 -5.23
C ALA A 38 -9.52 -23.94 -5.41
N GLU A 39 -8.83 -23.60 -6.51
CA GLU A 39 -7.50 -24.17 -6.85
C GLU A 39 -6.40 -23.87 -5.82
N ILE A 40 -6.47 -22.71 -5.13
CA ILE A 40 -5.47 -22.26 -4.15
C ILE A 40 -6.01 -22.27 -2.70
N GLY A 41 -7.16 -22.93 -2.49
CA GLY A 41 -7.90 -22.90 -1.22
C GLY A 41 -8.91 -21.75 -1.15
N TYR A 42 -10.10 -22.03 -0.60
CA TYR A 42 -11.26 -21.13 -0.65
C TYR A 42 -10.98 -19.70 -0.18
N GLN A 43 -10.33 -19.54 0.98
CA GLN A 43 -10.02 -18.21 1.54
C GLN A 43 -9.07 -17.41 0.63
N ALA A 44 -8.03 -18.06 0.10
CA ALA A 44 -7.09 -17.42 -0.82
C ALA A 44 -7.79 -17.02 -2.14
N SER A 45 -8.74 -17.84 -2.59
CA SER A 45 -9.53 -17.57 -3.79
C SER A 45 -10.47 -16.38 -3.62
N VAL A 46 -11.10 -16.25 -2.45
CA VAL A 46 -11.92 -15.09 -2.08
C VAL A 46 -11.05 -13.84 -2.02
N ILE A 47 -9.89 -13.88 -1.36
CA ILE A 47 -8.95 -12.74 -1.31
C ILE A 47 -8.55 -12.32 -2.73
N ARG A 48 -8.22 -13.28 -3.60
CA ARG A 48 -7.84 -13.01 -4.99
C ARG A 48 -8.98 -12.35 -5.78
N ALA A 49 -10.21 -12.81 -5.60
CA ALA A 49 -11.39 -12.22 -6.23
C ALA A 49 -11.65 -10.80 -5.72
N SER A 50 -11.57 -10.57 -4.40
CA SER A 50 -11.69 -9.25 -3.77
C SER A 50 -10.64 -8.27 -4.30
N LEU A 51 -9.37 -8.68 -4.41
CA LEU A 51 -8.30 -7.83 -4.95
C LEU A 51 -8.56 -7.45 -6.41
N ARG A 52 -9.07 -8.38 -7.23
CA ARG A 52 -9.43 -8.09 -8.62
C ARG A 52 -10.57 -7.10 -8.73
N TRP A 53 -11.65 -7.32 -7.98
CA TRP A 53 -12.78 -6.39 -7.93
C TRP A 53 -12.32 -5.00 -7.48
N PHE A 54 -11.54 -4.92 -6.38
CA PHE A 54 -11.05 -3.65 -5.87
C PHE A 54 -10.25 -2.89 -6.93
N LYS A 55 -9.34 -3.58 -7.63
CA LYS A 55 -8.45 -2.93 -8.60
C LYS A 55 -9.10 -2.58 -9.93
N ARG A 56 -10.12 -3.33 -10.35
CA ARG A 56 -10.71 -3.20 -11.69
C ARG A 56 -12.04 -2.45 -11.70
N ASP A 57 -12.83 -2.59 -10.64
CA ASP A 57 -14.21 -2.14 -10.62
C ASP A 57 -14.46 -1.04 -9.56
N PHE A 58 -13.79 -1.13 -8.40
CA PHE A 58 -14.03 -0.20 -7.29
C PHE A 58 -13.09 1.01 -7.30
N PHE A 59 -11.79 0.80 -7.50
CA PHE A 59 -10.77 1.82 -7.31
C PHE A 59 -10.06 2.18 -8.62
N SER A 60 -9.93 3.48 -8.88
CA SER A 60 -9.11 4.00 -9.97
C SER A 60 -7.88 4.69 -9.43
N CYS A 61 -6.70 4.36 -9.95
CA CYS A 61 -5.50 5.13 -9.69
C CYS A 61 -5.59 6.46 -10.46
N ILE A 62 -5.59 7.59 -9.76
CA ILE A 62 -5.64 8.91 -10.38
C ILE A 62 -4.29 9.55 -10.16
N ASN A 63 -3.52 9.74 -11.24
CA ASN A 63 -2.30 10.53 -11.18
C ASN A 63 -2.64 12.02 -11.25
N ASN A 64 -3.33 12.44 -12.32
CA ASN A 64 -3.94 13.78 -12.42
C ASN A 64 -5.45 13.64 -12.68
N PRO A 65 -6.34 14.22 -11.86
CA PRO A 65 -7.78 14.15 -12.07
C PRO A 65 -8.18 14.90 -13.35
N ARG A 66 -9.08 14.32 -14.14
CA ARG A 66 -9.64 15.00 -15.31
C ARG A 66 -10.45 16.24 -14.87
N CYS A 67 -10.44 17.28 -15.70
CA CYS A 67 -11.17 18.50 -15.36
C CYS A 67 -12.68 18.23 -15.24
N ALA A 68 -13.27 18.55 -14.10
CA ALA A 68 -14.71 18.32 -13.83
C ALA A 68 -15.67 18.96 -14.85
N LYS A 69 -15.24 20.02 -15.56
CA LYS A 69 -16.07 20.74 -16.53
C LYS A 69 -15.92 20.26 -17.98
N CYS A 70 -14.72 19.84 -18.38
CA CYS A 70 -14.43 19.53 -19.79
C CYS A 70 -13.74 18.18 -19.99
N THR A 71 -13.47 17.43 -18.93
CA THR A 71 -12.81 16.11 -18.91
C THR A 71 -11.38 16.06 -19.48
N MET A 72 -10.84 17.22 -19.84
CA MET A 72 -9.49 17.35 -20.38
C MET A 72 -8.43 17.03 -19.31
N PRO A 73 -7.26 16.51 -19.73
CA PRO A 73 -6.14 16.28 -18.82
C PRO A 73 -5.72 17.56 -18.10
N THR A 74 -5.35 17.39 -16.83
CA THR A 74 -4.88 18.48 -15.98
C THR A 74 -3.39 18.35 -15.70
N ILE A 75 -2.79 19.44 -15.23
CA ILE A 75 -1.40 19.54 -14.80
C ILE A 75 -1.41 19.97 -13.32
N GLY A 76 -0.63 19.27 -12.50
CA GLY A 76 -0.45 19.62 -11.09
C GLY A 76 0.22 20.98 -10.93
N ARG A 77 -0.29 21.79 -10.00
CA ARG A 77 0.19 23.16 -9.71
C ARG A 77 0.70 23.37 -8.29
N GLY A 78 0.64 22.34 -7.46
CA GLY A 78 1.17 22.37 -6.10
C GLY A 78 0.11 21.92 -5.09
N MET A 79 0.37 22.22 -3.82
CA MET A 79 -0.45 21.81 -2.69
C MET A 79 -1.03 23.02 -1.98
N VAL A 80 -2.25 22.90 -1.46
CA VAL A 80 -2.89 23.90 -0.61
C VAL A 80 -3.48 23.26 0.63
N ALA A 81 -3.83 24.12 1.59
CA ALA A 81 -4.61 23.71 2.75
C ALA A 81 -5.99 23.20 2.27
N PRO A 82 -6.45 22.05 2.80
CA PRO A 82 -7.77 21.51 2.48
C PRO A 82 -8.88 22.45 2.94
N LEU A 83 -10.01 22.43 2.23
CA LEU A 83 -11.23 23.11 2.66
C LEU A 83 -11.77 22.49 3.95
N PRO A 84 -12.57 23.20 4.77
CA PRO A 84 -13.11 22.65 6.02
C PRO A 84 -13.88 21.33 5.84
N ASP A 85 -14.62 21.22 4.74
CA ASP A 85 -15.37 20.01 4.38
C ASP A 85 -14.44 18.84 3.99
N GLU A 86 -13.33 19.11 3.30
CA GLU A 86 -12.29 18.11 2.99
C GLU A 86 -11.54 17.66 4.25
N GLN A 87 -11.23 18.60 5.15
CA GLN A 87 -10.63 18.30 6.45
C GLN A 87 -11.55 17.39 7.29
N SER A 88 -12.86 17.64 7.25
CA SER A 88 -13.84 16.84 7.97
C SER A 88 -13.88 15.38 7.49
N ARG A 89 -13.48 15.14 6.22
CA ARG A 89 -13.33 13.80 5.61
C ARG A 89 -11.92 13.22 5.75
N GLY A 90 -11.05 13.84 6.55
CA GLY A 90 -9.70 13.35 6.84
C GLY A 90 -8.62 13.81 5.85
N ALA A 91 -8.90 14.76 4.95
CA ALA A 91 -7.86 15.32 4.09
C ALA A 91 -6.93 16.23 4.90
N SER A 92 -5.63 15.98 4.85
CA SER A 92 -4.60 16.82 5.49
C SER A 92 -3.95 17.80 4.51
N LYS A 93 -3.98 17.50 3.20
CA LYS A 93 -3.45 18.31 2.10
C LYS A 93 -4.32 18.12 0.86
N THR A 94 -4.49 19.17 0.07
CA THR A 94 -5.23 19.13 -1.20
C THR A 94 -4.32 19.54 -2.35
N GLU A 95 -4.24 18.71 -3.40
CA GLU A 95 -3.45 19.02 -4.58
C GLU A 95 -4.24 19.91 -5.55
N LEU A 96 -3.58 20.94 -6.09
CA LEU A 96 -4.17 21.83 -7.09
C LEU A 96 -3.86 21.35 -8.51
N TYR A 97 -4.89 21.35 -9.34
CA TYR A 97 -4.79 20.98 -10.75
C TYR A 97 -5.39 22.06 -11.64
N GLU A 98 -4.69 22.39 -12.71
CA GLU A 98 -5.20 23.27 -13.75
C GLU A 98 -5.29 22.55 -15.10
N ARG A 99 -6.00 23.16 -16.04
CA ARG A 99 -6.16 22.58 -17.38
C ARG A 99 -4.85 22.65 -18.16
N SER A 100 -4.51 21.57 -18.86
CA SER A 100 -3.27 21.46 -19.62
C SER A 100 -3.11 22.48 -20.78
N ASN A 101 -4.18 23.12 -21.28
CA ASN A 101 -4.12 24.40 -22.01
C ASN A 101 -5.54 24.93 -22.36
N PRO A 102 -5.79 26.25 -22.45
CA PRO A 102 -7.00 26.80 -23.07
C PRO A 102 -7.05 26.75 -24.60
N ARG A 103 -5.93 26.63 -25.35
CA ARG A 103 -5.92 26.63 -26.83
C ARG A 103 -4.73 25.85 -27.41
N ILE A 104 -5.00 24.99 -28.40
CA ILE A 104 -4.07 24.10 -29.15
C ILE A 104 -2.84 24.86 -29.71
N ARG A 105 -1.63 24.28 -29.62
CA ARG A 105 -0.51 24.60 -30.54
C ARG A 105 0.29 23.34 -30.94
N ASN A 106 0.62 23.29 -32.24
CA ASN A 106 1.15 22.14 -32.99
C ASN A 106 2.66 21.90 -32.78
N ARG A 107 3.04 20.75 -32.21
CA ARG A 107 4.34 20.07 -32.34
C ARG A 107 4.16 18.57 -32.09
N TRP A 108 4.98 17.73 -32.71
CA TRP A 108 5.08 16.31 -32.37
C TRP A 108 5.70 16.12 -30.98
N ILE A 109 5.09 15.22 -30.20
CA ILE A 109 5.40 14.97 -28.79
C ILE A 109 5.60 13.47 -28.61
N ASN A 110 6.68 13.07 -27.92
CA ASN A 110 6.92 11.69 -27.49
C ASN A 110 5.87 11.31 -26.42
N VAL A 111 5.21 10.16 -26.56
CA VAL A 111 4.20 9.68 -25.60
C VAL A 111 4.44 8.22 -25.31
N ASP A 112 4.64 7.89 -24.03
CA ASP A 112 4.74 6.52 -23.54
C ASP A 112 3.63 6.25 -22.52
N VAL A 113 2.84 5.20 -22.78
CA VAL A 113 1.61 4.88 -22.04
C VAL A 113 1.90 4.08 -20.76
N CYS A 114 3.04 3.38 -20.68
CA CYS A 114 3.39 2.60 -19.49
C CYS A 114 4.02 3.46 -18.38
N GLU A 115 4.81 4.47 -18.73
CA GLU A 115 5.51 5.37 -17.78
C GLU A 115 4.81 6.73 -17.61
N GLU A 116 3.66 6.90 -18.26
CA GLU A 116 2.88 8.15 -18.33
C GLU A 116 3.70 9.39 -18.75
N ALA A 117 4.73 9.17 -19.57
CA ALA A 117 5.64 10.20 -19.98
C ALA A 117 5.19 10.86 -21.29
N ARG A 118 5.15 12.19 -21.28
CA ARG A 118 4.83 13.00 -22.45
C ARG A 118 5.87 14.10 -22.61
N ASP A 119 6.54 14.12 -23.75
CA ASP A 119 7.62 15.05 -24.11
C ASP A 119 8.92 14.92 -23.28
N SER A 120 9.24 13.70 -22.81
CA SER A 120 10.46 13.39 -22.04
C SER A 120 11.39 12.42 -22.77
N PRO A 121 12.22 12.89 -23.72
CA PRO A 121 13.06 12.03 -24.57
C PRO A 121 14.23 11.33 -23.86
N LEU A 122 14.53 11.66 -22.60
CA LEU A 122 15.62 11.09 -21.79
C LEU A 122 15.14 10.19 -20.63
N LEU A 123 13.83 9.89 -20.57
CA LEU A 123 13.17 9.15 -19.48
C LEU A 123 13.89 7.85 -19.08
N TYR A 124 14.43 7.13 -20.07
CA TYR A 124 15.05 5.82 -19.89
C TYR A 124 16.56 5.85 -19.66
N THR A 125 17.21 7.01 -19.83
CA THR A 125 18.66 7.16 -19.66
C THR A 125 19.06 7.60 -18.24
N GLU A 126 18.11 8.07 -17.43
CA GLU A 126 18.33 8.57 -16.06
C GLU A 126 17.37 7.93 -15.03
N GLY A 127 16.65 6.88 -15.43
CA GLY A 127 15.51 6.32 -14.73
C GLY A 127 15.83 5.52 -13.46
N TRP A 128 15.29 6.01 -12.34
CA TRP A 128 14.78 5.25 -11.21
C TRP A 128 15.75 4.29 -10.46
N VAL A 129 16.34 4.82 -9.39
CA VAL A 129 16.88 4.03 -8.27
C VAL A 129 16.20 4.48 -6.97
N MET A 130 15.03 3.94 -6.66
CA MET A 130 14.40 4.10 -5.34
C MET A 130 14.81 2.93 -4.45
N ARG A 131 15.72 3.17 -3.51
CA ARG A 131 16.06 2.23 -2.43
C ARG A 131 15.15 2.50 -1.24
N HIS A 132 14.19 1.62 -0.97
CA HIS A 132 13.41 1.65 0.28
C HIS A 132 14.26 1.12 1.44
N SER A 133 14.27 1.83 2.58
CA SER A 133 15.04 1.44 3.77
C SER A 133 14.27 0.48 4.70
N TYR A 134 12.98 0.73 4.96
CA TYR A 134 12.13 -0.08 5.84
C TYR A 134 10.66 -0.10 5.34
N CYS A 135 9.95 -1.16 5.69
CA CYS A 135 8.54 -1.42 5.43
C CYS A 135 8.00 -2.20 6.63
N ILE A 136 7.11 -1.56 7.41
CA ILE A 136 6.54 -2.11 8.64
C ILE A 136 5.05 -2.32 8.42
N ALA A 137 4.59 -3.56 8.63
CA ALA A 137 3.18 -3.93 8.59
C ALA A 137 2.54 -3.77 9.98
N PHE A 138 1.27 -3.34 10.04
CA PHE A 138 0.49 -3.21 11.28
C PHE A 138 -0.82 -3.99 11.16
N SER A 139 -1.20 -4.73 12.20
CA SER A 139 -2.49 -5.42 12.37
C SER A 139 -3.09 -5.12 13.74
N ALA A 140 -4.34 -5.52 14.00
CA ALA A 140 -4.95 -5.38 15.34
C ALA A 140 -4.04 -5.95 16.45
N ASP A 141 -3.38 -7.07 16.17
CA ASP A 141 -2.55 -7.81 17.13
C ASP A 141 -1.10 -7.32 17.24
N GLY A 142 -0.66 -6.34 16.44
CA GLY A 142 0.76 -5.98 16.45
C GLY A 142 1.29 -5.24 15.24
N CYS A 143 2.62 -5.22 15.15
CA CYS A 143 3.35 -4.79 13.97
C CYS A 143 4.54 -5.70 13.68
N THR A 144 5.01 -5.70 12.44
CA THR A 144 6.10 -6.56 11.96
C THR A 144 6.91 -5.84 10.90
N ASP A 145 8.24 -5.85 11.01
CA ASP A 145 9.12 -5.46 9.91
C ASP A 145 9.11 -6.55 8.82
N VAL A 146 8.68 -6.17 7.62
CA VAL A 146 8.64 -7.07 6.45
C VAL A 146 9.81 -6.81 5.48
N THR A 147 10.71 -5.89 5.81
CA THR A 147 11.92 -5.58 5.02
C THR A 147 13.12 -6.40 5.47
N ARG A 148 13.15 -6.76 6.75
CA ARG A 148 14.11 -7.62 7.42
C ARG A 148 15.56 -7.28 7.05
N ARG A 149 15.87 -5.99 7.14
CA ARG A 149 17.25 -5.45 7.26
C ARG A 149 17.59 -5.04 8.69
N CYS A 150 16.72 -5.37 9.65
CA CYS A 150 16.83 -4.87 11.01
C CYS A 150 17.80 -5.69 11.85
N ASP A 151 19.09 -5.37 11.72
CA ASP A 151 20.08 -5.56 12.79
C ASP A 151 20.08 -4.37 13.77
N GLU A 152 19.00 -3.59 13.77
CA GLU A 152 18.85 -2.38 14.59
C GLU A 152 18.03 -2.70 15.84
N ASP A 153 18.71 -2.96 16.95
CA ASP A 153 18.12 -3.34 18.25
C ASP A 153 17.01 -2.38 18.70
N VAL A 154 17.16 -1.09 18.42
CA VAL A 154 16.17 -0.05 18.77
C VAL A 154 14.84 -0.28 18.04
N LEU A 155 14.89 -0.66 16.77
CA LEU A 155 13.69 -0.91 15.98
C LEU A 155 13.01 -2.21 16.42
N LEU A 156 13.78 -3.28 16.67
CA LEU A 156 13.24 -4.52 17.20
C LEU A 156 12.53 -4.31 18.54
N HIS A 157 13.17 -3.56 19.45
CA HIS A 157 12.59 -3.21 20.75
C HIS A 157 11.28 -2.43 20.60
N THR A 158 11.24 -1.43 19.71
CA THR A 158 10.04 -0.64 19.46
C THR A 158 8.88 -1.49 18.92
N LEU A 159 9.18 -2.45 18.02
CA LEU A 159 8.18 -3.36 17.46
C LEU A 159 7.69 -4.39 18.48
N ASP A 160 8.54 -4.85 19.38
CA ASP A 160 8.16 -5.70 20.52
C ASP A 160 7.24 -4.94 21.47
N GLU A 161 7.59 -3.70 21.84
CA GLU A 161 6.78 -2.87 22.73
C GLU A 161 5.37 -2.63 22.16
N ILE A 162 5.25 -2.34 20.86
CA ILE A 162 3.95 -2.17 20.20
C ILE A 162 3.14 -3.48 20.21
N ARG A 163 3.77 -4.64 20.03
CA ARG A 163 3.09 -5.95 20.11
C ARG A 163 2.61 -6.22 21.52
N ASP A 164 3.45 -5.99 22.53
CA ASP A 164 3.11 -6.21 23.93
C ASP A 164 1.94 -5.32 24.34
N LEU A 165 1.98 -4.03 23.98
CA LEU A 165 0.89 -3.09 24.25
C LEU A 165 -0.43 -3.52 23.61
N ARG A 166 -0.41 -4.03 22.37
CA ARG A 166 -1.64 -4.48 21.68
C ARG A 166 -2.18 -5.80 22.24
N ARG A 167 -1.30 -6.65 22.79
CA ARG A 167 -1.66 -7.99 23.29
C ARG A 167 -1.89 -8.04 24.80
N GLN A 168 -1.61 -6.97 25.54
CA GLN A 168 -1.65 -6.94 27.01
C GLN A 168 -3.00 -7.33 27.63
N HIS A 169 -4.11 -7.16 26.89
CA HIS A 169 -5.46 -7.47 27.34
C HIS A 169 -6.00 -8.82 26.82
N MET A 170 -5.22 -9.57 26.05
CA MET A 170 -5.60 -10.88 25.50
C MET A 170 -5.35 -11.99 26.51
N SER A 171 -6.01 -13.14 26.32
CA SER A 171 -5.73 -14.32 27.15
C SER A 171 -4.32 -14.87 26.89
N LYS A 172 -3.72 -15.53 27.88
CA LYS A 172 -2.40 -16.16 27.72
C LYS A 172 -2.34 -17.15 26.56
N THR A 173 -3.41 -17.92 26.36
CA THR A 173 -3.50 -18.87 25.25
C THR A 173 -3.46 -18.16 23.90
N GLU A 174 -4.19 -17.06 23.73
CA GLU A 174 -4.16 -16.28 22.50
C GLU A 174 -2.79 -15.62 22.28
N GLN A 175 -2.18 -15.09 23.34
CA GLN A 175 -0.81 -14.55 23.28
C GLN A 175 0.21 -15.60 22.82
N GLU A 176 0.14 -16.82 23.35
CA GLU A 176 1.02 -17.93 22.97
C GLU A 176 0.83 -18.35 21.50
N LEU A 177 -0.42 -18.43 21.03
CA LEU A 177 -0.73 -18.74 19.63
C LEU A 177 -0.19 -17.67 18.69
N LEU A 178 -0.39 -16.39 19.01
CA LEU A 178 0.13 -15.27 18.22
C LEU A 178 1.67 -15.26 18.22
N HIS A 179 2.30 -15.58 19.35
CA HIS A 179 3.76 -15.66 19.43
C HIS A 179 4.31 -16.84 18.59
N ALA A 180 3.61 -17.98 18.55
CA ALA A 180 3.96 -19.09 17.67
C ALA A 180 3.79 -18.71 16.19
N GLU A 181 2.74 -17.96 15.85
CA GLU A 181 2.51 -17.46 14.50
C GLU A 181 3.58 -16.45 14.05
N ASP A 182 3.97 -15.50 14.92
CA ASP A 182 5.05 -14.55 14.66
C ASP A 182 6.35 -15.28 14.32
N LYS A 183 6.69 -16.33 15.09
CA LYS A 183 7.87 -17.17 14.83
C LYS A 183 7.82 -17.86 13.47
N ARG A 184 6.64 -18.37 13.09
CA ARG A 184 6.42 -19.03 11.79
C ARG A 184 6.59 -18.04 10.64
N LYS A 185 5.92 -16.88 10.71
CA LYS A 185 6.03 -15.80 9.70
C LYS A 185 7.48 -15.30 9.56
N ALA A 186 8.18 -15.18 10.68
CA ALA A 186 9.59 -14.80 10.69
C ALA A 186 10.50 -15.86 10.03
N ALA A 187 10.13 -17.15 10.07
CA ALA A 187 10.84 -18.20 9.35
C ALA A 187 10.56 -18.16 7.85
N GLU A 188 9.29 -18.05 7.46
CA GLU A 188 8.87 -17.92 6.06
C GLU A 188 9.54 -16.72 5.37
N LEU A 189 9.61 -15.56 6.04
CA LEU A 189 10.29 -14.39 5.51
C LEU A 189 11.80 -14.61 5.33
N ARG A 190 12.46 -15.41 6.19
CA ARG A 190 13.87 -15.80 5.98
C ARG A 190 13.99 -16.66 4.72
N ASP A 191 13.10 -17.61 4.56
CA ASP A 191 13.16 -18.55 3.44
C ASP A 191 13.02 -17.82 2.10
N TYR A 192 12.10 -16.85 2.00
CA TYR A 192 11.97 -16.01 0.80
C TYR A 192 13.24 -15.20 0.49
N GLN A 193 13.91 -14.66 1.50
CA GLN A 193 15.17 -13.94 1.30
C GLN A 193 16.30 -14.87 0.86
N VAL A 194 16.41 -16.05 1.47
CA VAL A 194 17.39 -17.07 1.06
C VAL A 194 17.14 -17.46 -0.40
N GLN A 195 15.89 -17.71 -0.78
CA GLN A 195 15.52 -18.00 -2.17
C GLN A 195 15.86 -16.83 -3.12
N SER A 196 15.62 -15.59 -2.71
CA SER A 196 15.96 -14.41 -3.50
C SER A 196 17.48 -14.24 -3.69
N LEU A 197 18.28 -14.55 -2.66
CA LEU A 197 19.75 -14.52 -2.74
C LEU A 197 20.28 -15.63 -3.65
N VAL A 198 19.76 -16.85 -3.50
CA VAL A 198 20.14 -18.00 -4.35
C VAL A 198 19.78 -17.77 -5.81
N SER A 199 18.61 -17.20 -6.08
CA SER A 199 18.15 -16.89 -7.46
C SER A 199 18.94 -15.74 -8.10
N GLY A 200 19.63 -14.92 -7.30
CA GLY A 200 20.47 -13.82 -7.76
C GLY A 200 21.93 -14.21 -8.02
N LEU A 201 22.35 -15.43 -7.69
CA LEU A 201 23.69 -15.93 -7.98
C LEU A 201 23.76 -16.40 -9.43
N PRO A 202 24.63 -15.83 -10.29
CA PRO A 202 24.87 -16.42 -11.60
C PRO A 202 25.39 -17.84 -11.41
N MET A 203 24.82 -18.80 -12.14
CA MET A 203 25.33 -20.17 -12.18
C MET A 203 26.80 -20.10 -12.59
N MET A 204 27.71 -20.32 -11.63
CA MET A 204 29.11 -20.54 -11.95
C MET A 204 29.18 -21.90 -12.66
N ASN A 205 29.28 -21.86 -13.99
CA ASN A 205 29.67 -23.01 -14.78
C ASN A 205 31.02 -23.48 -14.25
N VAL A 206 31.04 -24.68 -13.67
CA VAL A 206 32.26 -25.40 -13.34
C VAL A 206 32.59 -26.20 -14.60
N ASP A 207 33.54 -25.69 -15.38
CA ASP A 207 34.27 -26.47 -16.39
C ASP A 207 35.33 -27.35 -15.70
#